data_AF-L5KHA1-F1
#
_entry.id   AF-L5KHA1-F1
#
_cell.length_a   1.000
_cell.length_b   1.000
_cell.length_c   1.000
_cell.angle_alpha   90.00
_cell.angle_beta   90.00
_cell.angle_gamma   90.00
#
_symmetry.space_group_name_H-M   'P 1'
#
loop_
_entity.id
_entity.type
_entity.pdbx_description
1 polymer ?
#
loop_
_entity_poly.entity_id
_entity_poly.type
_entity_poly.pdbx_seq_one_letter_code
_entity_poly.pdbx_strand_id
1 'polypeptide(L)'
;MPPGCMEKGASVRARREPKLLPGATRAPDSAPGGPCRAEPNRPQAEPSWPRGVHPGLTRGAEGRSGARTPRALSALQGKLHSHLRFRQLTLDVTIVLSNAAAEQIRTTLEKIRNQMFKDETGHNSTKYKLDAKHCGTVRNGCESEMDPSCCSLHLLMERMKGKDLQLLEMNKENEVLKIKLEASREAGAAALRNAAQRVLEIYQTQSEDVRKKHEDKKHFLQVNKLEKEQKLKEQLENLNEVAEKLEQKHNQITALENLVQRMEKEKRTLLEKKLSLENKLLQLKSSATCAKSCQDLQMQISLLQEQISHLQCVIHSQHQNLRSVIQEMEGLKNNLKEQDKRIENLKEKVNILEAQNKELKTKVALWSESPRTTVSRAVSTSELQTEGATPYLMLIRLRK
;
A
#
# COMPACT_ATOMS: atom_id res chain seq x y z
N MET A 1 -68.13 3.68 27.68
CA MET A 1 -67.91 2.66 28.72
C MET A 1 -66.42 2.36 28.81
N PRO A 2 -65.77 2.59 29.96
CA PRO A 2 -64.57 1.84 30.39
C PRO A 2 -65.03 0.48 30.98
N PRO A 3 -64.16 -0.55 31.14
CA PRO A 3 -63.25 -0.69 32.29
C PRO A 3 -61.92 -1.40 31.91
N GLY A 4 -60.90 -1.58 32.76
CA GLY A 4 -60.82 -1.44 34.20
C GLY A 4 -59.38 -1.56 34.73
N CYS A 5 -59.23 -1.11 35.98
CA CYS A 5 -58.04 -1.17 36.81
C CYS A 5 -57.98 -2.49 37.60
N MET A 6 -56.77 -3.02 37.82
CA MET A 6 -56.29 -3.86 38.96
C MET A 6 -54.74 -3.84 38.83
N GLU A 7 -53.93 -3.08 39.56
CA GLU A 7 -53.57 -3.05 41.00
C GLU A 7 -52.62 -4.19 41.47
N LYS A 8 -51.59 -3.77 42.24
CA LYS A 8 -50.62 -4.51 43.12
C LYS A 8 -49.32 -5.01 42.44
N GLY A 9 -48.11 -4.88 42.99
CA GLY A 9 -47.58 -4.45 44.31
C GLY A 9 -46.16 -5.03 44.51
N ALA A 10 -45.39 -4.49 45.47
CA ALA A 10 -44.01 -4.83 45.92
C ALA A 10 -42.85 -4.25 45.07
N SER A 11 -42.04 -3.26 45.48
CA SER A 11 -41.38 -2.94 46.77
C SER A 11 -40.38 -3.99 47.27
N VAL A 12 -39.12 -3.88 46.82
CA VAL A 12 -37.95 -4.24 47.62
C VAL A 12 -36.86 -3.19 47.46
N ARG A 13 -36.53 -2.58 48.60
CA ARG A 13 -35.49 -1.60 48.88
C ARG A 13 -34.23 -2.38 49.27
N ALA A 14 -33.13 -2.28 48.52
CA ALA A 14 -31.82 -2.77 48.95
C ALA A 14 -30.89 -1.57 49.22
N ARG A 15 -30.45 -1.49 50.48
CA ARG A 15 -29.54 -0.48 51.03
C ARG A 15 -28.10 -0.73 50.60
N ARG A 16 -27.38 0.39 50.57
CA ARG A 16 -25.93 0.59 50.43
C ARG A 16 -25.10 -0.22 51.43
N GLU A 17 -23.90 -0.64 51.01
CA GLU A 17 -22.67 -0.47 51.79
C GLU A 17 -21.45 -0.19 50.87
N PRO A 18 -20.53 0.71 51.27
CA PRO A 18 -19.32 1.07 50.53
C PRO A 18 -18.09 0.29 51.02
N LYS A 19 -17.21 -0.14 50.11
CA LYS A 19 -15.89 -0.68 50.49
C LYS A 19 -14.86 0.45 50.54
N LEU A 20 -14.35 0.63 51.76
CA LEU A 20 -13.27 1.50 52.16
C LEU A 20 -11.90 0.97 51.68
N LEU A 21 -11.05 1.90 51.25
CA LEU A 21 -9.60 1.76 51.16
C LEU A 21 -8.98 1.61 52.55
N PRO A 22 -7.82 0.93 52.70
CA PRO A 22 -6.89 1.21 53.77
C PRO A 22 -5.67 1.99 53.26
N GLY A 23 -5.35 3.04 54.00
CA GLY A 23 -4.24 3.96 53.76
C GLY A 23 -2.86 3.44 54.19
N ALA A 24 -1.88 4.25 53.81
CA ALA A 24 -0.44 4.12 53.98
C ALA A 24 0.04 4.11 55.44
N THR A 25 1.20 3.49 55.72
CA THR A 25 2.33 4.16 56.40
C THR A 25 3.67 3.38 56.34
N ARG A 26 4.75 4.16 56.19
CA ARG A 26 6.15 4.00 56.68
C ARG A 26 7.21 3.22 55.88
N ALA A 27 8.21 4.02 55.45
CA ALA A 27 9.62 3.66 55.25
C ALA A 27 10.32 3.29 56.59
N PRO A 28 11.55 2.73 56.56
CA PRO A 28 12.75 3.58 56.64
C PRO A 28 14.02 3.09 55.86
N ASP A 29 14.89 4.07 55.59
CA ASP A 29 16.36 4.13 55.65
C ASP A 29 17.30 3.08 55.00
N SER A 30 18.14 3.54 54.06
CA SER A 30 19.62 3.67 54.19
C SER A 30 20.39 3.52 52.85
N ALA A 31 21.28 4.48 52.60
CA ALA A 31 22.13 4.76 51.42
C ALA A 31 23.39 3.84 51.35
N PRO A 32 24.53 4.13 50.62
CA PRO A 32 24.88 5.26 49.74
C PRO A 32 25.74 4.94 48.47
N GLY A 33 26.03 5.96 47.65
CA GLY A 33 27.21 5.99 46.76
C GLY A 33 27.07 6.86 45.49
N GLY A 34 27.59 8.11 45.51
CA GLY A 34 27.62 9.07 44.39
C GLY A 34 28.73 8.80 43.33
N PRO A 35 29.31 9.81 42.63
CA PRO A 35 29.12 11.26 42.75
C PRO A 35 28.94 12.06 41.43
N CYS A 36 28.66 13.34 41.64
CA CYS A 36 28.47 14.45 40.70
C CYS A 36 29.72 14.92 39.94
N ARG A 37 29.51 15.50 38.74
CA ARG A 37 30.34 16.55 38.10
C ARG A 37 29.38 17.40 37.25
N ALA A 38 28.99 18.61 37.68
CA ALA A 38 29.70 19.90 37.61
C ALA A 38 29.90 20.41 36.17
N GLU A 39 29.00 21.29 35.74
CA GLU A 39 29.19 22.25 34.64
C GLU A 39 30.23 23.33 35.00
N PRO A 40 30.83 23.97 33.99
CA PRO A 40 31.15 25.38 34.08
C PRO A 40 30.68 26.23 32.86
N ASN A 41 30.36 27.47 33.19
CA ASN A 41 29.86 28.59 32.38
C ASN A 41 30.88 29.23 31.39
N ARG A 42 30.30 29.81 30.32
CA ARG A 42 30.67 31.05 29.54
C ARG A 42 31.87 31.06 28.56
N PRO A 43 31.97 32.04 27.60
CA PRO A 43 31.09 33.20 27.32
C PRO A 43 30.71 33.48 25.83
N GLN A 44 29.81 34.46 25.68
CA GLN A 44 29.39 35.18 24.46
C GLN A 44 30.53 35.98 23.78
N ALA A 45 30.47 36.11 22.45
CA ALA A 45 31.08 37.22 21.71
C ALA A 45 30.24 37.53 20.44
N GLU A 46 29.78 38.77 20.31
CA GLU A 46 29.33 39.38 19.06
C GLU A 46 30.53 39.67 18.12
N PRO A 47 30.27 40.05 16.85
CA PRO A 47 30.55 41.44 16.54
C PRO A 47 29.53 42.16 15.64
N SER A 48 29.52 43.46 15.89
CA SER A 48 28.83 44.58 15.25
C SER A 48 29.21 44.86 13.78
N TRP A 49 28.23 45.47 13.09
CA TRP A 49 28.13 46.01 11.72
C TRP A 49 29.28 46.91 11.21
N PRO A 50 29.25 47.31 9.92
CA PRO A 50 28.64 48.62 9.63
C PRO A 50 27.75 48.70 8.37
N ARG A 51 26.87 49.71 8.46
CA ARG A 51 25.99 50.31 7.43
C ARG A 51 26.78 50.82 6.21
N GLY A 52 26.15 50.81 5.04
CA GLY A 52 26.64 51.48 3.85
C GLY A 52 25.65 51.52 2.67
N VAL A 53 24.66 52.42 2.75
CA VAL A 53 24.16 53.30 1.66
C VAL A 53 23.70 52.69 0.32
N HIS A 54 22.40 52.81 0.05
CA HIS A 54 21.80 52.79 -1.31
C HIS A 54 22.27 53.99 -2.16
N PRO A 55 22.32 53.85 -3.50
CA PRO A 55 21.26 54.45 -4.30
C PRO A 55 20.80 53.56 -5.46
N GLY A 56 19.52 53.70 -5.83
CA GLY A 56 18.91 52.96 -6.93
C GLY A 56 19.23 53.52 -8.32
N LEU A 57 18.94 52.72 -9.34
CA LEU A 57 18.29 53.10 -10.61
C LEU A 57 18.16 51.87 -11.54
N THR A 58 16.90 51.59 -11.88
CA THR A 58 16.37 51.19 -13.19
C THR A 58 17.04 50.11 -14.06
N ARG A 59 16.17 49.13 -14.42
CA ARG A 59 15.94 48.57 -15.77
C ARG A 59 16.94 47.49 -16.25
N GLY A 60 16.42 46.27 -16.41
CA GLY A 60 17.10 45.18 -17.08
C GLY A 60 16.29 43.89 -17.00
N ALA A 61 15.29 43.77 -17.88
CA ALA A 61 14.61 42.50 -18.13
C ALA A 61 15.58 41.56 -18.86
N GLU A 62 15.96 40.46 -18.22
CA GLU A 62 16.46 39.28 -18.94
C GLU A 62 15.88 38.03 -18.29
N GLY A 63 14.99 37.37 -19.04
CA GLY A 63 14.43 36.09 -18.68
C GLY A 63 15.50 35.00 -18.67
N ARG A 64 15.60 34.29 -17.55
CA ARG A 64 16.06 32.90 -17.55
C ARG A 64 14.86 32.03 -17.25
N SER A 65 14.28 31.46 -18.31
CA SER A 65 13.31 30.37 -18.25
C SER A 65 14.00 29.11 -17.70
N GLY A 66 14.19 29.07 -16.38
CA GLY A 66 14.49 27.83 -15.66
C GLY A 66 13.19 27.05 -15.49
N ALA A 67 12.79 26.30 -16.52
CA ALA A 67 11.68 25.35 -16.42
C ALA A 67 12.03 24.30 -15.36
N ARG A 68 11.57 24.51 -14.12
CA ARG A 68 11.52 23.45 -13.11
C ARG A 68 10.51 22.43 -13.59
N THR A 69 11.00 21.39 -14.25
CA THR A 69 10.23 20.17 -14.42
C THR A 69 9.81 19.70 -13.02
N PRO A 70 8.50 19.51 -12.76
CA PRO A 70 8.05 19.00 -11.48
C PRO A 70 8.75 17.65 -11.25
N ARG A 71 9.31 17.43 -10.05
CA ARG A 71 10.08 16.22 -9.69
C ARG A 71 9.40 14.90 -10.11
N ALA A 72 8.06 14.91 -10.19
CA ALA A 72 7.25 13.80 -10.69
C ALA A 72 7.45 13.51 -12.20
N LEU A 73 7.56 14.54 -13.05
CA LEU A 73 7.85 14.38 -14.48
C LEU A 73 9.27 13.87 -14.72
N SER A 74 10.27 14.35 -13.98
CA SER A 74 11.63 13.83 -14.05
C SER A 74 11.71 12.36 -13.60
N ALA A 75 10.96 11.99 -12.57
CA ALA A 75 10.86 10.60 -12.10
C ALA A 75 10.17 9.68 -13.12
N LEU A 76 9.09 10.14 -13.76
CA LEU A 76 8.39 9.40 -14.82
C LEU A 76 9.26 9.24 -16.07
N GLN A 77 10.01 10.28 -16.46
CA GLN A 77 10.96 10.23 -17.57
C GLN A 77 12.10 9.25 -17.28
N GLY A 78 12.64 9.24 -16.06
CA GLY A 78 13.64 8.26 -15.63
C GLY A 78 13.10 6.83 -15.66
N LYS A 79 11.85 6.63 -15.25
CA LYS A 79 11.20 5.30 -15.27
C LYS A 79 10.94 4.81 -16.69
N LEU A 80 10.45 5.67 -17.58
CA LEU A 80 10.27 5.36 -19.00
C LEU A 80 11.61 5.00 -19.67
N HIS A 81 12.65 5.78 -19.40
CA HIS A 81 13.99 5.52 -19.96
C HIS A 81 14.60 4.22 -19.41
N SER A 82 14.38 3.89 -18.14
CA SER A 82 14.79 2.59 -17.57
C SER A 82 14.06 1.41 -18.21
N HIS A 83 12.76 1.56 -18.48
CA HIS A 83 11.94 0.53 -19.11
C HIS A 83 12.30 0.32 -20.58
N LEU A 84 12.61 1.40 -21.33
CA LEU A 84 13.12 1.29 -22.69
C LEU A 84 14.48 0.59 -22.73
N ARG A 85 15.40 0.92 -21.82
CA ARG A 85 16.70 0.24 -21.72
C ARG A 85 16.56 -1.24 -21.38
N PHE A 86 15.66 -1.58 -20.46
CA PHE A 86 15.39 -2.97 -20.12
C PHE A 86 14.82 -3.76 -21.32
N ARG A 87 13.88 -3.15 -22.07
CA ARG A 87 13.36 -3.75 -23.31
C ARG A 87 14.43 -3.94 -24.38
N GLN A 88 15.30 -2.94 -24.56
CA GLN A 88 16.42 -3.04 -25.51
C GLN A 88 17.38 -4.17 -25.13
N LEU A 89 17.78 -4.24 -23.85
CA LEU A 89 18.65 -5.32 -23.35
C LEU A 89 18.00 -6.70 -23.52
N THR A 90 16.69 -6.80 -23.28
CA THR A 90 15.96 -8.06 -23.50
C THR A 90 15.99 -8.47 -24.97
N LEU A 91 15.75 -7.52 -25.88
CA LEU A 91 15.81 -7.73 -27.33
C LEU A 91 17.22 -8.17 -27.76
N ASP A 92 18.26 -7.46 -27.31
CA ASP A 92 19.66 -7.75 -27.64
C ASP A 92 20.05 -9.17 -27.17
N VAL A 93 19.64 -9.56 -25.95
CA VAL A 93 19.87 -10.92 -25.43
C VAL A 93 19.15 -11.98 -26.27
N THR A 94 17.88 -11.75 -26.65
CA THR A 94 17.17 -12.68 -27.54
C THR A 94 17.79 -12.79 -28.93
N ILE A 95 18.31 -11.70 -29.49
CA ILE A 95 18.99 -11.71 -30.80
C ILE A 95 20.30 -12.50 -30.70
N VAL A 96 21.10 -12.28 -29.66
CA VAL A 96 22.36 -13.03 -29.44
C VAL A 96 22.09 -14.53 -29.27
N LEU A 97 21.09 -14.91 -28.47
CA LEU A 97 20.70 -16.31 -28.29
C LEU A 97 20.20 -16.95 -29.60
N SER A 98 19.40 -16.22 -30.38
CA SER A 98 18.89 -16.70 -31.67
C SER A 98 20.01 -16.89 -32.68
N ASN A 99 20.98 -15.96 -32.73
CA ASN A 99 22.14 -16.07 -33.58
C ASN A 99 23.05 -17.23 -33.17
N ALA A 100 23.27 -17.43 -31.87
CA ALA A 100 24.03 -18.58 -31.36
C ALA A 100 23.37 -19.92 -31.72
N ALA A 101 22.03 -20.01 -31.64
CA ALA A 101 21.28 -21.18 -32.09
C ALA A 101 21.42 -21.38 -33.61
N ALA A 102 21.40 -20.32 -34.41
CA ALA A 102 21.60 -20.40 -35.85
C ALA A 102 23.01 -20.89 -36.22
N GLU A 103 24.06 -20.48 -35.48
CA GLU A 103 25.42 -21.01 -35.66
C GLU A 103 25.54 -22.49 -35.27
N GLN A 104 24.87 -22.91 -34.19
CA GLN A 104 24.80 -24.33 -33.80
C GLN A 104 24.13 -25.17 -34.90
N ILE A 105 23.07 -24.66 -35.51
CA ILE A 105 22.39 -25.33 -36.64
C ILE A 105 23.33 -25.37 -37.85
N ARG A 106 23.98 -24.25 -38.23
CA ARG A 106 24.91 -24.21 -39.37
C ARG A 106 26.11 -25.14 -39.19
N THR A 107 26.72 -25.17 -38.01
CA THR A 107 27.84 -26.08 -37.72
C THR A 107 27.41 -27.55 -37.72
N THR A 108 26.18 -27.86 -37.28
CA THR A 108 25.64 -29.23 -37.32
C THR A 108 25.35 -29.65 -38.76
N LEU A 109 24.74 -28.79 -39.58
CA LEU A 109 24.52 -29.05 -41.00
C LEU A 109 25.84 -29.19 -41.77
N GLU A 110 26.86 -28.39 -41.44
CA GLU A 110 28.20 -28.50 -42.05
C GLU A 110 28.89 -29.81 -41.65
N LYS A 111 28.72 -30.30 -40.42
CA LYS A 111 29.19 -31.62 -40.01
C LYS A 111 28.49 -32.74 -40.78
N ILE A 112 27.17 -32.66 -40.94
CA ILE A 112 26.38 -33.62 -41.74
C ILE A 112 26.84 -33.59 -43.20
N ARG A 113 27.02 -32.41 -43.79
CA ARG A 113 27.55 -32.25 -45.16
C ARG A 113 28.92 -32.90 -45.30
N ASN A 114 29.85 -32.60 -44.39
CA ASN A 114 31.18 -33.21 -44.41
C ASN A 114 31.13 -34.72 -44.22
N GLN A 115 30.18 -35.25 -43.44
CA GLN A 115 30.04 -36.69 -43.26
C GLN A 115 29.44 -37.38 -44.50
N MET A 116 28.51 -36.73 -45.20
CA MET A 116 27.92 -37.31 -46.43
C MET A 116 28.82 -37.18 -47.67
N PHE A 117 29.71 -36.16 -47.73
CA PHE A 117 30.51 -35.89 -48.91
C PHE A 117 32.02 -36.20 -48.77
N LYS A 118 32.53 -36.51 -47.56
CA LYS A 118 33.93 -36.94 -47.38
C LYS A 118 34.18 -38.40 -47.79
N ASP A 119 33.15 -39.22 -47.96
CA ASP A 119 33.32 -40.60 -48.44
C ASP A 119 33.54 -40.70 -49.96
N GLU A 120 33.37 -39.61 -50.72
CA GLU A 120 33.53 -39.63 -52.19
C GLU A 120 34.87 -39.11 -52.72
N THR A 121 35.77 -38.55 -51.88
CA THR A 121 37.02 -37.94 -52.38
C THR A 121 38.33 -38.41 -51.74
N GLY A 122 38.35 -39.52 -50.99
CA GLY A 122 39.59 -39.91 -50.32
C GLY A 122 39.70 -41.30 -49.71
N HIS A 123 39.31 -42.37 -50.41
CA HIS A 123 39.72 -43.75 -50.05
C HIS A 123 40.44 -44.46 -51.22
N ASN A 124 41.34 -43.74 -51.89
CA ASN A 124 42.41 -44.34 -52.69
C ASN A 124 43.75 -43.95 -52.06
N SER A 125 44.22 -44.71 -51.06
CA SER A 125 45.63 -44.98 -50.76
C SER A 125 45.77 -45.49 -49.32
N THR A 126 46.70 -46.43 -49.13
CA THR A 126 47.23 -46.96 -47.86
C THR A 126 46.41 -48.00 -47.08
N LYS A 127 46.39 -49.25 -47.57
CA LYS A 127 46.73 -50.41 -46.71
C LYS A 127 47.05 -51.70 -47.48
N TYR A 128 48.15 -51.74 -48.23
CA TYR A 128 48.88 -52.99 -48.50
C TYR A 128 50.39 -52.68 -48.63
N LYS A 129 51.11 -52.82 -47.52
CA LYS A 129 52.54 -53.12 -47.52
C LYS A 129 52.84 -54.03 -46.33
N LEU A 130 53.60 -55.09 -46.64
CA LEU A 130 54.22 -56.19 -45.88
C LEU A 130 53.79 -57.48 -46.63
N ASP A 131 54.62 -58.20 -47.38
CA ASP A 131 56.07 -58.20 -47.50
C ASP A 131 56.49 -58.74 -48.88
N ALA A 132 57.52 -58.11 -49.44
CA ALA A 132 58.36 -58.71 -50.47
C ALA A 132 59.79 -58.72 -49.92
N LYS A 133 60.33 -59.90 -49.61
CA LYS A 133 61.79 -60.14 -49.55
C LYS A 133 62.14 -61.64 -49.56
N HIS A 134 62.83 -62.00 -50.65
CA HIS A 134 63.80 -63.11 -50.84
C HIS A 134 63.25 -64.54 -50.86
N CYS A 135 63.66 -65.46 -51.76
CA CYS A 135 64.90 -65.58 -52.52
C CYS A 135 64.65 -66.40 -53.81
N GLY A 136 65.28 -66.04 -54.93
CA GLY A 136 65.42 -66.95 -56.06
C GLY A 136 66.71 -67.77 -55.92
N THR A 137 66.64 -69.08 -56.16
CA THR A 137 67.53 -69.84 -57.08
C THR A 137 67.32 -71.36 -56.88
N VAL A 138 66.71 -71.98 -57.90
CA VAL A 138 66.88 -73.33 -58.45
C VAL A 138 67.28 -74.49 -57.51
N ARG A 139 66.38 -75.49 -57.40
CA ARG A 139 66.74 -76.91 -57.52
C ARG A 139 65.51 -77.78 -57.84
N ASN A 140 65.65 -78.56 -58.92
CA ASN A 140 64.78 -79.68 -59.30
C ASN A 140 64.44 -80.62 -58.14
N GLY A 141 63.24 -81.23 -58.18
CA GLY A 141 62.98 -82.52 -57.55
C GLY A 141 61.54 -82.76 -57.08
N CYS A 142 60.78 -83.50 -57.90
CA CYS A 142 59.64 -84.39 -57.61
C CYS A 142 58.49 -83.97 -56.68
N GLU A 143 57.32 -83.81 -57.32
CA GLU A 143 56.03 -84.49 -57.06
C GLU A 143 55.64 -84.85 -55.62
N SER A 144 54.56 -84.25 -55.14
CA SER A 144 53.48 -84.97 -54.45
C SER A 144 52.18 -84.18 -54.61
N GLU A 145 51.25 -84.74 -55.38
CA GLU A 145 49.89 -84.25 -55.55
C GLU A 145 49.11 -84.34 -54.23
N MET A 146 48.64 -83.20 -53.75
CA MET A 146 47.51 -83.09 -52.82
C MET A 146 46.56 -82.03 -53.36
N ASP A 147 45.30 -82.42 -53.50
CA ASP A 147 44.23 -81.67 -54.15
C ASP A 147 44.03 -80.26 -53.53
N PRO A 148 44.30 -79.16 -54.25
CA PRO A 148 44.23 -77.78 -53.75
C PRO A 148 42.83 -77.33 -53.29
N SER A 149 41.80 -78.10 -53.62
CA SER A 149 40.38 -77.79 -53.39
C SER A 149 39.95 -77.90 -51.92
N CYS A 150 40.49 -78.87 -51.16
CA CYS A 150 40.04 -79.17 -49.79
C CYS A 150 40.46 -78.10 -48.76
N CYS A 151 41.68 -77.57 -48.89
CA CYS A 151 42.19 -76.49 -48.02
C CYS A 151 41.50 -75.13 -48.28
N SER A 152 41.08 -74.88 -49.54
CA SER A 152 40.36 -73.67 -49.94
C SER A 152 38.94 -73.62 -49.36
N LEU A 153 38.21 -74.75 -49.40
CA LEU A 153 36.88 -74.89 -48.82
C LEU A 153 36.87 -74.65 -47.30
N HIS A 154 37.85 -75.23 -46.60
CA HIS A 154 37.99 -75.09 -45.15
C HIS A 154 38.22 -73.63 -44.72
N LEU A 155 39.09 -72.90 -45.44
CA LEU A 155 39.35 -71.47 -45.17
C LEU A 155 38.12 -70.59 -45.43
N LEU A 156 37.30 -70.95 -46.41
CA LEU A 156 36.02 -70.29 -46.68
C LEU A 156 35.00 -70.52 -45.56
N MET A 157 34.91 -71.74 -45.04
CA MET A 157 34.05 -72.08 -43.90
C MET A 157 34.45 -71.33 -42.62
N GLU A 158 35.75 -71.24 -42.31
CA GLU A 158 36.27 -70.44 -41.19
C GLU A 158 35.91 -68.95 -41.32
N ARG A 159 36.10 -68.38 -42.53
CA ARG A 159 35.71 -66.99 -42.81
C ARG A 159 34.20 -66.77 -42.67
N MET A 160 33.39 -67.74 -43.07
CA MET A 160 31.93 -67.69 -42.94
C MET A 160 31.52 -67.68 -41.46
N LYS A 161 32.06 -68.59 -40.65
CA LYS A 161 31.84 -68.63 -39.20
C LYS A 161 32.26 -67.33 -38.51
N GLY A 162 33.39 -66.74 -38.91
CA GLY A 162 33.84 -65.44 -38.39
C GLY A 162 32.87 -64.31 -38.72
N LYS A 163 32.33 -64.28 -39.95
CA LYS A 163 31.31 -63.31 -40.36
C LYS A 163 29.98 -63.50 -39.61
N ASP A 164 29.57 -64.75 -39.37
CA ASP A 164 28.35 -65.06 -38.60
C ASP A 164 28.47 -64.62 -37.14
N LEU A 165 29.65 -64.82 -36.53
CA LEU A 165 29.93 -64.32 -35.19
C LEU A 165 29.87 -62.78 -35.13
N GLN A 166 30.44 -62.11 -36.13
CA GLN A 166 30.40 -60.65 -36.25
C GLN A 166 28.96 -60.14 -36.44
N LEU A 167 28.15 -60.82 -37.26
CA LEU A 167 26.73 -60.50 -37.44
C LEU A 167 25.94 -60.66 -36.14
N LEU A 168 26.21 -61.72 -35.37
CA LEU A 168 25.57 -61.93 -34.07
C LEU A 168 25.91 -60.81 -33.08
N GLU A 169 27.16 -60.35 -33.06
CA GLU A 169 27.61 -59.25 -32.19
C GLU A 169 26.98 -57.91 -32.61
N MET A 170 26.98 -57.60 -33.91
CA MET A 170 26.28 -56.41 -34.45
C MET A 170 24.77 -56.45 -34.15
N ASN A 171 24.14 -57.63 -34.18
CA ASN A 171 22.72 -57.75 -33.83
C ASN A 171 22.46 -57.47 -32.35
N LYS A 172 23.32 -57.96 -31.45
CA LYS A 172 23.26 -57.63 -30.01
C LYS A 172 23.45 -56.13 -29.76
N GLU A 173 24.39 -55.50 -30.46
CA GLU A 173 24.61 -54.06 -30.38
C GLU A 173 23.38 -53.27 -30.87
N ASN A 174 22.76 -53.69 -31.97
CA ASN A 174 21.53 -53.07 -32.48
C ASN A 174 20.36 -53.14 -31.49
N GLU A 175 20.17 -54.28 -30.80
CA GLU A 175 19.16 -54.40 -29.75
C GLU A 175 19.45 -53.46 -28.57
N VAL A 176 20.71 -53.34 -28.16
CA VAL A 176 21.12 -52.38 -27.11
C VAL A 176 20.88 -50.93 -27.56
N LEU A 177 21.19 -50.60 -28.82
CA LEU A 177 20.95 -49.26 -29.36
C LEU A 177 19.46 -48.92 -29.43
N LYS A 178 18.62 -49.90 -29.78
CA LYS A 178 17.17 -49.75 -29.79
C LYS A 178 16.63 -49.43 -28.39
N ILE A 179 17.07 -50.16 -27.36
CA ILE A 179 16.71 -49.90 -25.96
C ILE A 179 17.17 -48.50 -25.53
N LYS A 180 18.41 -48.10 -25.85
CA LYS A 180 18.94 -46.76 -25.53
C LYS A 180 18.14 -45.65 -26.21
N LEU A 181 17.74 -45.85 -27.46
CA LEU A 181 16.93 -44.90 -28.20
C LEU A 181 15.54 -44.75 -27.58
N GLU A 182 14.88 -45.86 -27.25
CA GLU A 182 13.57 -45.86 -26.56
C GLU A 182 13.67 -45.21 -25.18
N ALA A 183 14.69 -45.54 -24.38
CA ALA A 183 14.93 -44.92 -23.08
C ALA A 183 15.19 -43.40 -23.19
N SER A 184 15.96 -42.97 -24.19
CA SER A 184 16.23 -41.54 -24.43
C SER A 184 14.96 -40.79 -24.85
N ARG A 185 14.11 -41.44 -25.67
CA ARG A 185 12.81 -40.89 -26.07
C ARG A 185 11.86 -40.76 -24.88
N GLU A 186 11.75 -41.78 -24.04
CA GLU A 186 10.89 -41.75 -22.85
C GLU A 186 11.40 -40.73 -21.82
N ALA A 187 12.71 -40.67 -21.58
CA ALA A 187 13.30 -39.65 -20.71
C ALA A 187 13.01 -38.22 -21.22
N GLY A 188 13.09 -37.99 -22.54
CA GLY A 188 12.73 -36.73 -23.16
C GLY A 188 11.24 -36.39 -23.00
N ALA A 189 10.35 -37.34 -23.26
CA ALA A 189 8.91 -37.16 -23.08
C ALA A 189 8.54 -36.89 -21.61
N ALA A 190 9.15 -37.59 -20.66
CA ALA A 190 8.98 -37.36 -19.23
C ALA A 190 9.50 -35.97 -18.82
N ALA A 191 10.65 -35.53 -19.33
CA ALA A 191 11.18 -34.19 -19.07
C ALA A 191 10.23 -33.09 -19.55
N LEU A 192 9.61 -33.25 -20.73
CA LEU A 192 8.62 -32.32 -21.28
C LEU A 192 7.34 -32.29 -20.44
N ARG A 193 6.79 -33.46 -20.04
CA ARG A 193 5.63 -33.54 -19.16
C ARG A 193 5.87 -32.84 -17.82
N ASN A 194 7.03 -33.11 -17.20
CA ASN A 194 7.44 -32.48 -15.95
C ASN A 194 7.62 -30.96 -16.10
N ALA A 195 8.18 -30.49 -17.20
CA ALA A 195 8.32 -29.06 -17.47
C ALA A 195 6.95 -28.38 -17.64
N ALA A 196 6.03 -29.00 -18.39
CA ALA A 196 4.68 -28.48 -18.60
C ALA A 196 3.89 -28.41 -17.29
N GLN A 197 3.96 -29.47 -16.47
CA GLN A 197 3.30 -29.52 -15.16
C GLN A 197 3.81 -28.42 -14.23
N ARG A 198 5.14 -28.24 -14.13
CA ARG A 198 5.72 -27.17 -13.29
C ARG A 198 5.26 -25.78 -13.73
N VAL A 199 5.22 -25.52 -15.03
CA VAL A 199 4.76 -24.21 -15.55
C VAL A 199 3.29 -23.98 -15.18
N LEU A 200 2.44 -25.01 -15.30
CA LEU A 200 1.04 -24.93 -14.92
C LEU A 200 0.87 -24.67 -13.41
N GLU A 201 1.57 -25.42 -12.57
CA GLU A 201 1.54 -25.26 -11.11
C GLU A 201 2.00 -23.86 -10.68
N ILE A 202 3.07 -23.34 -11.28
CA ILE A 202 3.56 -21.97 -11.04
C ILE A 202 2.48 -20.96 -11.44
N TYR A 203 1.88 -21.09 -12.63
CA TYR A 203 0.85 -20.18 -13.09
C TYR A 203 -0.38 -20.20 -12.19
N GLN A 204 -0.86 -21.40 -11.81
CA GLN A 204 -1.98 -21.56 -10.89
C GLN A 204 -1.67 -20.88 -9.55
N THR A 205 -0.58 -21.27 -8.89
CA THR A 205 -0.16 -20.70 -7.61
C THR A 205 -0.06 -19.17 -7.66
N GLN A 206 0.59 -18.62 -8.69
CA GLN A 206 0.70 -17.16 -8.86
C GLN A 206 -0.66 -16.48 -9.07
N SER A 207 -1.54 -17.07 -9.87
CA SER A 207 -2.87 -16.52 -10.13
C SER A 207 -3.73 -16.51 -8.86
N GLU A 208 -3.64 -17.58 -8.06
CA GLU A 208 -4.38 -17.70 -6.81
C GLU A 208 -3.86 -16.74 -5.75
N ASP A 209 -2.54 -16.59 -5.64
CA ASP A 209 -1.90 -15.61 -4.76
C ASP A 209 -2.32 -14.18 -5.09
N VAL A 210 -2.34 -13.81 -6.38
CA VAL A 210 -2.77 -12.48 -6.83
C VAL A 210 -4.25 -12.26 -6.51
N ARG A 211 -5.11 -13.26 -6.78
CA ARG A 211 -6.54 -13.23 -6.46
C ARG A 211 -6.76 -13.07 -4.96
N LYS A 212 -6.07 -13.86 -4.13
CA LYS A 212 -6.16 -13.79 -2.67
C LYS A 212 -5.74 -12.43 -2.14
N LYS A 213 -4.57 -11.92 -2.56
CA LYS A 213 -4.10 -10.57 -2.20
C LYS A 213 -5.08 -9.47 -2.60
N HIS A 214 -5.74 -9.62 -3.75
CA HIS A 214 -6.78 -8.68 -4.20
C HIS A 214 -8.01 -8.71 -3.28
N GLU A 215 -8.53 -9.89 -2.95
CA GLU A 215 -9.67 -10.02 -2.02
C GLU A 215 -9.31 -9.52 -0.62
N ASP A 216 -8.11 -9.84 -0.11
CA ASP A 216 -7.62 -9.34 1.18
C ASP A 216 -7.58 -7.81 1.18
N LYS A 217 -7.08 -7.19 0.10
CA LYS A 217 -7.01 -5.73 -0.03
C LYS A 217 -8.40 -5.11 -0.14
N LYS A 218 -9.33 -5.75 -0.84
CA LYS A 218 -10.74 -5.33 -0.93
C LYS A 218 -11.42 -5.37 0.43
N HIS A 219 -11.26 -6.46 1.18
CA HIS A 219 -11.77 -6.59 2.54
C HIS A 219 -11.15 -5.53 3.47
N PHE A 220 -9.82 -5.34 3.43
CA PHE A 220 -9.13 -4.30 4.19
C PHE A 220 -9.67 -2.90 3.89
N LEU A 221 -9.88 -2.56 2.61
CA LEU A 221 -10.46 -1.28 2.21
C LEU A 221 -11.90 -1.11 2.72
N GLN A 222 -12.70 -2.19 2.71
CA GLN A 222 -14.07 -2.17 3.21
C GLN A 222 -14.12 -1.95 4.73
N VAL A 223 -13.29 -2.65 5.50
CA VAL A 223 -13.17 -2.46 6.96
C VAL A 223 -12.70 -1.04 7.27
N ASN A 224 -11.66 -0.56 6.58
CA ASN A 224 -11.16 0.81 6.79
C ASN A 224 -12.24 1.86 6.49
N LYS A 225 -13.00 1.68 5.41
CA LYS A 225 -14.12 2.57 5.07
C LYS A 225 -15.14 2.62 6.21
N LEU A 226 -15.58 1.47 6.72
CA LEU A 226 -16.56 1.40 7.81
C LEU A 226 -16.02 2.05 9.10
N GLU A 227 -14.76 1.83 9.44
CA GLU A 227 -14.11 2.45 10.60
C GLU A 227 -14.09 3.99 10.48
N LYS A 228 -13.78 4.51 9.28
CA LYS A 228 -13.82 5.97 9.02
C LYS A 228 -15.24 6.52 9.10
N GLU A 229 -16.23 5.81 8.56
CA GLU A 229 -17.65 6.20 8.64
C GLU A 229 -18.13 6.25 10.09
N GLN A 230 -17.80 5.25 10.91
CA GLN A 230 -18.14 5.22 12.32
C GLN A 230 -17.49 6.39 13.08
N LYS A 231 -16.20 6.66 12.84
CA LYS A 231 -15.51 7.78 13.46
C LYS A 231 -16.10 9.14 13.08
N LEU A 232 -16.53 9.30 11.82
CA LEU A 232 -17.22 10.51 11.38
C LEU A 232 -18.57 10.66 12.09
N LYS A 233 -19.31 9.56 12.29
CA LYS A 233 -20.58 9.57 13.02
C LYS A 233 -20.39 10.01 14.48
N GLU A 234 -19.41 9.44 15.18
CA GLU A 234 -19.06 9.86 16.55
C GLU A 234 -18.67 11.34 16.62
N GLN A 235 -17.92 11.84 15.64
CA GLN A 235 -17.58 13.27 15.57
C GLN A 235 -18.81 14.15 15.34
N LEU A 236 -19.76 13.71 14.52
CA LEU A 236 -21.01 14.44 14.27
C LEU A 236 -21.90 14.47 15.51
N GLU A 237 -22.00 13.37 16.26
CA GLU A 237 -22.71 13.32 17.55
C GLU A 237 -22.09 14.28 18.58
N ASN A 238 -20.76 14.29 18.69
CA ASN A 238 -20.04 15.24 19.56
C ASN A 238 -20.27 16.70 19.16
N LEU A 239 -20.29 17.02 17.86
CA LEU A 239 -20.59 18.36 17.36
C LEU A 239 -22.02 18.78 17.71
N ASN A 240 -22.98 17.87 17.59
CA ASN A 240 -24.36 18.14 17.97
C ASN A 240 -24.48 18.42 19.47
N GLU A 241 -23.80 17.65 20.32
CA GLU A 241 -23.76 17.90 21.78
C GLU A 241 -23.17 19.29 22.11
N VAL A 242 -22.10 19.69 21.41
CA VAL A 242 -21.51 21.03 21.57
C VAL A 242 -22.48 22.12 21.12
N ALA A 243 -23.21 21.91 20.03
CA ALA A 243 -24.22 22.86 19.54
C ALA A 243 -25.39 23.02 20.52
N GLU A 244 -25.92 21.92 21.06
CA GLU A 244 -26.98 21.95 22.08
C GLU A 244 -26.52 22.67 23.35
N LYS A 245 -25.30 22.40 23.83
CA LYS A 245 -24.72 23.11 24.98
C LYS A 245 -24.57 24.60 24.71
N LEU A 246 -24.16 24.98 23.50
CA LEU A 246 -24.02 26.38 23.10
C LEU A 246 -25.39 27.10 23.13
N GLU A 247 -26.42 26.46 22.59
CA GLU A 247 -27.79 26.98 22.63
C GLU A 247 -28.33 27.12 24.06
N GLN A 248 -28.12 26.10 24.91
CA GLN A 248 -28.50 26.16 26.32
C GLN A 248 -27.81 27.33 27.04
N LYS A 249 -26.51 27.53 26.81
CA LYS A 249 -25.76 28.65 27.39
C LYS A 249 -26.27 29.99 26.87
N HIS A 250 -26.67 30.07 25.60
CA HIS A 250 -27.30 31.26 25.04
C HIS A 250 -28.61 31.62 25.73
N ASN A 251 -29.50 30.63 25.88
CA ASN A 251 -30.75 30.81 26.61
C ASN A 251 -30.51 31.22 28.07
N GLN A 252 -29.48 30.67 28.72
CA GLN A 252 -29.09 31.06 30.08
C GLN A 252 -28.62 32.52 30.18
N ILE A 253 -27.83 32.99 29.22
CA ILE A 253 -27.40 34.40 29.14
C ILE A 253 -28.61 35.32 29.00
N THR A 254 -29.51 35.04 28.04
CA THR A 254 -30.71 35.85 27.83
C THR A 254 -31.60 35.90 29.07
N ALA A 255 -31.73 34.79 29.80
CA ALA A 255 -32.49 34.77 31.05
C ALA A 255 -31.84 35.64 32.16
N LEU A 256 -30.52 35.56 32.32
CA LEU A 256 -29.76 36.36 33.30
C LEU A 256 -29.76 37.85 32.96
N GLU A 257 -29.61 38.21 31.69
CA GLU A 257 -29.70 39.61 31.21
C GLU A 257 -31.08 40.21 31.54
N ASN A 258 -32.15 39.47 31.26
CA ASN A 258 -33.51 39.89 31.60
C ASN A 258 -33.73 40.04 33.12
N LEU A 259 -33.15 39.14 33.93
CA LEU A 259 -33.21 39.24 35.39
C LEU A 259 -32.51 40.50 35.90
N VAL A 260 -31.26 40.72 35.47
CA VAL A 260 -30.47 41.90 35.82
C VAL A 260 -31.20 43.18 35.42
N GLN A 261 -31.76 43.23 34.21
CA GLN A 261 -32.50 44.39 33.73
C GLN A 261 -33.74 44.70 34.61
N ARG A 262 -34.47 43.68 35.07
CA ARG A 262 -35.61 43.86 35.99
C ARG A 262 -35.15 44.39 37.34
N MET A 263 -34.07 43.84 37.90
CA MET A 263 -33.52 44.30 39.16
C MET A 263 -32.99 45.74 39.08
N GLU A 264 -32.37 46.12 37.95
CA GLU A 264 -31.93 47.50 37.71
C GLU A 264 -33.10 48.48 37.58
N LYS A 265 -34.23 48.06 36.99
CA LYS A 265 -35.48 48.84 36.99
C LYS A 265 -36.01 49.03 38.42
N GLU A 266 -36.06 47.96 39.21
CA GLU A 266 -36.49 48.02 40.61
C GLU A 266 -35.58 48.92 41.47
N LYS A 267 -34.26 48.82 41.30
CA LYS A 267 -33.30 49.71 41.96
C LYS A 267 -33.59 51.19 41.65
N ARG A 268 -33.91 51.52 40.39
CA ARG A 268 -34.27 52.89 39.99
C ARG A 268 -35.55 53.36 40.67
N THR A 269 -36.60 52.55 40.70
CA THR A 269 -37.86 52.92 41.37
C THR A 269 -37.69 53.08 42.87
N LEU A 270 -36.85 52.27 43.53
CA LEU A 270 -36.51 52.45 44.95
C LEU A 270 -35.72 53.75 45.20
N LEU A 271 -34.77 54.10 44.33
CA LEU A 271 -34.04 55.37 44.40
C LEU A 271 -34.96 56.58 44.24
N GLU A 272 -35.88 56.56 43.29
CA GLU A 272 -36.89 57.61 43.08
C GLU A 272 -37.79 57.78 44.31
N LYS A 273 -38.27 56.67 44.90
CA LYS A 273 -39.05 56.69 46.15
C LYS A 273 -38.24 57.29 47.30
N LYS A 274 -36.99 56.88 47.46
CA LYS A 274 -36.09 57.40 48.49
C LYS A 274 -35.92 58.91 48.37
N LEU A 275 -35.62 59.40 47.17
CA LEU A 275 -35.50 60.84 46.88
C LEU A 275 -36.80 61.60 47.19
N SER A 276 -37.96 61.03 46.88
CA SER A 276 -39.25 61.64 47.24
C SER A 276 -39.44 61.78 48.76
N LEU A 277 -39.06 60.78 49.55
CA LEU A 277 -39.12 60.85 51.01
C LEU A 277 -38.10 61.83 51.59
N GLU A 278 -36.89 61.88 51.04
CA GLU A 278 -35.86 62.87 51.43
C GLU A 278 -36.35 64.30 51.20
N ASN A 279 -37.00 64.58 50.06
CA ASN A 279 -37.60 65.87 49.78
C ASN A 279 -38.75 66.22 50.75
N LYS A 280 -39.62 65.26 51.08
CA LYS A 280 -40.67 65.46 52.09
C LYS A 280 -40.09 65.74 53.48
N LEU A 281 -39.02 65.03 53.85
CA LEU A 281 -38.32 65.25 55.12
C LEU A 281 -37.69 66.65 55.17
N LEU A 282 -37.12 67.15 54.07
CA LEU A 282 -36.60 68.51 53.97
C LEU A 282 -37.72 69.56 54.13
N GLN A 283 -38.88 69.36 53.50
CA GLN A 283 -40.05 70.25 53.65
C GLN A 283 -40.58 70.25 55.10
N LEU A 284 -40.69 69.07 55.72
CA LEU A 284 -41.12 68.96 57.12
C LEU A 284 -40.12 69.57 58.10
N LYS A 285 -38.81 69.50 57.85
CA LYS A 285 -37.81 70.19 58.69
C LYS A 285 -37.85 71.71 58.56
N SER A 286 -38.31 72.23 57.42
CA SER A 286 -38.47 73.67 57.18
C SER A 286 -39.74 74.26 57.80
N SER A 287 -40.71 73.41 58.20
CA SER A 287 -41.89 73.80 58.95
C SER A 287 -41.71 73.36 60.42
N ALA A 288 -41.99 74.22 61.40
CA ALA A 288 -41.64 73.96 62.81
C ALA A 288 -42.49 72.87 63.51
N THR A 289 -43.07 71.93 62.77
CA THR A 289 -44.17 71.09 63.24
C THR A 289 -43.92 69.60 62.97
N CYS A 290 -43.97 68.80 64.05
CA CYS A 290 -44.02 67.33 64.11
C CYS A 290 -42.67 66.55 64.05
N ALA A 291 -42.03 66.37 65.20
CA ALA A 291 -40.83 65.54 65.37
C ALA A 291 -41.04 64.04 65.05
N LYS A 292 -42.22 63.48 65.38
CA LYS A 292 -42.55 62.06 65.12
C LYS A 292 -42.58 61.75 63.62
N SER A 293 -43.26 62.58 62.82
CA SER A 293 -43.34 62.39 61.37
C SER A 293 -41.96 62.49 60.69
N CYS A 294 -41.06 63.34 61.19
CA CYS A 294 -39.67 63.39 60.70
C CYS A 294 -38.90 62.11 61.01
N GLN A 295 -39.07 61.56 62.22
CA GLN A 295 -38.43 60.31 62.63
C GLN A 295 -38.93 59.11 61.81
N ASP A 296 -40.24 59.03 61.57
CA ASP A 296 -40.86 57.98 60.74
C ASP A 296 -40.36 58.03 59.28
N LEU A 297 -40.25 59.24 58.70
CA LEU A 297 -39.68 59.42 57.37
C LEU A 297 -38.20 59.03 57.32
N GLN A 298 -37.43 59.39 58.36
CA GLN A 298 -36.02 59.03 58.45
C GLN A 298 -35.84 57.51 58.55
N MET A 299 -36.69 56.82 59.31
CA MET A 299 -36.71 55.35 59.37
C MET A 299 -37.03 54.72 58.01
N GLN A 300 -38.03 55.23 57.29
CA GLN A 300 -38.36 54.75 55.94
C GLN A 300 -37.23 54.97 54.94
N ILE A 301 -36.54 56.11 55.01
CA ILE A 301 -35.36 56.40 54.17
C ILE A 301 -34.22 55.42 54.47
N SER A 302 -33.95 55.11 55.75
CA SER A 302 -32.96 54.11 56.16
C SER A 302 -33.32 52.71 55.65
N LEU A 303 -34.59 52.31 55.75
CA LEU A 303 -35.05 51.02 55.22
C LEU A 303 -34.89 50.93 53.69
N LEU A 304 -35.26 51.98 52.96
CA LEU A 304 -35.07 52.03 51.50
C LEU A 304 -33.58 51.99 51.14
N GLN A 305 -32.73 52.68 51.91
CA GLN A 305 -31.28 52.65 51.70
C GLN A 305 -30.72 51.23 51.86
N GLU A 306 -31.16 50.49 52.88
CA GLU A 306 -30.77 49.09 53.08
C GLU A 306 -31.26 48.18 51.94
N GLN A 307 -32.52 48.32 51.51
CA GLN A 307 -33.07 47.58 50.38
C GLN A 307 -32.29 47.84 49.09
N ILE A 308 -31.93 49.11 48.82
CA ILE A 308 -31.11 49.49 47.66
C ILE A 308 -29.73 48.84 47.77
N SER A 309 -29.09 48.89 48.93
CA SER A 309 -27.77 48.26 49.15
C SER A 309 -27.81 46.75 48.95
N HIS A 310 -28.82 46.06 49.51
CA HIS A 310 -29.00 44.63 49.31
C HIS A 310 -29.21 44.29 47.83
N LEU A 311 -30.11 45.01 47.15
CA LEU A 311 -30.39 44.79 45.73
C LEU A 311 -29.14 45.04 44.86
N GLN A 312 -28.32 46.04 45.19
CA GLN A 312 -27.03 46.27 44.54
C GLN A 312 -26.07 45.07 44.68
N CYS A 313 -25.97 44.47 45.86
CA CYS A 313 -25.15 43.27 46.08
C CYS A 313 -25.64 42.09 45.22
N VAL A 314 -26.95 41.85 45.17
CA VAL A 314 -27.50 40.78 44.33
C VAL A 314 -27.26 41.06 42.85
N ILE A 315 -27.49 42.30 42.38
CA ILE A 315 -27.18 42.70 40.99
C ILE A 315 -25.70 42.42 40.67
N HIS A 316 -24.78 42.75 41.58
CA HIS A 316 -23.36 42.51 41.38
C HIS A 316 -23.05 41.01 41.22
N SER A 317 -23.61 40.16 42.07
CA SER A 317 -23.44 38.70 41.95
C SER A 317 -24.02 38.13 40.65
N GLN A 318 -25.18 38.65 40.19
CA GLN A 318 -25.79 38.21 38.93
C GLN A 318 -24.96 38.64 37.72
N HIS A 319 -24.38 39.85 37.74
CA HIS A 319 -23.42 40.30 36.72
C HIS A 319 -22.14 39.47 36.69
N GLN A 320 -21.65 38.99 37.85
CA GLN A 320 -20.51 38.08 37.90
C GLN A 320 -20.86 36.71 37.28
N ASN A 321 -22.03 36.15 37.62
CA ASN A 321 -22.52 34.91 37.03
C ASN A 321 -22.69 35.03 35.50
N LEU A 322 -23.33 36.11 35.04
CA LEU A 322 -23.50 36.40 33.62
C LEU A 322 -22.15 36.41 32.87
N ARG A 323 -21.14 37.08 33.43
CA ARG A 323 -19.77 37.08 32.87
C ARG A 323 -19.17 35.68 32.77
N SER A 324 -19.35 34.84 33.78
CA SER A 324 -18.88 33.45 33.76
C SER A 324 -19.53 32.64 32.62
N VAL A 325 -20.85 32.74 32.48
CA VAL A 325 -21.59 32.03 31.42
C VAL A 325 -21.21 32.53 30.02
N ILE A 326 -21.00 33.84 29.85
CA ILE A 326 -20.47 34.43 28.60
C ILE A 326 -19.10 33.82 28.27
N GLN A 327 -18.19 33.75 29.24
CA GLN A 327 -16.86 33.19 29.04
C GLN A 327 -16.91 31.70 28.64
N GLU A 328 -17.79 30.92 29.26
CA GLU A 328 -18.02 29.51 28.86
C GLU A 328 -18.53 29.40 27.42
N MET A 329 -19.50 30.23 27.03
CA MET A 329 -20.01 30.29 25.65
C MET A 329 -18.91 30.65 24.65
N GLU A 330 -18.08 31.66 24.95
CA GLU A 330 -16.97 32.05 24.10
C GLU A 330 -15.96 30.91 23.92
N GLY A 331 -15.70 30.13 24.98
CA GLY A 331 -14.90 28.91 24.91
C GLY A 331 -15.48 27.88 23.95
N LEU A 332 -16.77 27.57 24.07
CA LEU A 332 -17.46 26.65 23.16
C LEU A 332 -17.44 27.14 21.71
N LYS A 333 -17.69 28.43 21.49
CA LYS A 333 -17.62 29.07 20.16
C LYS A 333 -16.24 28.96 19.53
N ASN A 334 -15.17 29.10 20.31
CA ASN A 334 -13.81 28.94 19.82
C ASN A 334 -13.49 27.48 19.46
N ASN A 335 -13.97 26.53 20.27
CA ASN A 335 -13.85 25.09 19.94
C ASN A 335 -14.57 24.76 18.63
N LEU A 336 -15.81 25.27 18.44
CA LEU A 336 -16.56 25.08 17.19
C LEU A 336 -15.79 25.62 15.99
N LYS A 337 -15.23 26.84 16.08
CA LYS A 337 -14.38 27.41 15.02
C LYS A 337 -13.14 26.57 14.72
N GLU A 338 -12.56 25.90 15.72
CA GLU A 338 -11.43 24.99 15.51
C GLU A 338 -11.86 23.72 14.77
N GLN A 339 -13.02 23.16 15.14
CA GLN A 339 -13.59 22.02 14.40
C GLN A 339 -13.92 22.40 12.95
N ASP A 340 -14.47 23.59 12.70
CA ASP A 340 -14.73 24.07 11.34
C ASP A 340 -13.45 24.12 10.49
N LYS A 341 -12.34 24.64 11.04
CA LYS A 341 -11.03 24.63 10.37
C LYS A 341 -10.55 23.20 10.08
N ARG A 342 -10.78 22.28 11.01
CA ARG A 342 -10.43 20.86 10.82
C ARG A 342 -11.26 20.23 9.71
N ILE A 343 -12.55 20.53 9.66
CA ILE A 343 -13.47 20.09 8.60
C ILE A 343 -12.98 20.59 7.24
N GLU A 344 -12.62 21.87 7.12
CA GLU A 344 -12.11 22.43 5.85
C GLU A 344 -10.81 21.73 5.39
N ASN A 345 -9.84 21.52 6.30
CA ASN A 345 -8.62 20.77 5.97
C ASN A 345 -8.92 19.32 5.53
N LEU A 346 -9.89 18.66 6.17
CA LEU A 346 -10.31 17.32 5.77
C LEU A 346 -11.00 17.32 4.41
N LYS A 347 -11.86 18.31 4.12
CA LYS A 347 -12.49 18.49 2.79
C LYS A 347 -11.42 18.66 1.71
N GLU A 348 -10.40 19.48 1.93
CA GLU A 348 -9.29 19.64 0.98
C GLU A 348 -8.56 18.32 0.71
N LYS A 349 -8.29 17.52 1.75
CA LYS A 349 -7.67 16.20 1.61
C LYS A 349 -8.57 15.22 0.83
N VAL A 350 -9.87 15.22 1.10
CA VAL A 350 -10.84 14.41 0.35
C VAL A 350 -10.82 14.82 -1.12
N ASN A 351 -10.87 16.11 -1.44
CA ASN A 351 -10.81 16.61 -2.81
C ASN A 351 -9.53 16.17 -3.55
N ILE A 352 -8.36 16.24 -2.89
CA ILE A 352 -7.09 15.76 -3.46
C ILE A 352 -7.15 14.25 -3.72
N LEU A 353 -7.62 13.46 -2.76
CA LEU A 353 -7.73 12.01 -2.90
C LEU A 353 -8.76 11.60 -3.96
N GLU A 354 -9.86 12.31 -4.08
CA GLU A 354 -10.86 12.09 -5.13
C GLU A 354 -10.30 12.36 -6.51
N ALA A 355 -9.52 13.44 -6.69
CA ALA A 355 -8.84 13.73 -7.94
C ALA A 355 -7.84 12.63 -8.31
N GLN A 356 -7.03 12.16 -7.34
CA GLN A 356 -6.10 11.04 -7.53
C GLN A 356 -6.84 9.73 -7.87
N ASN A 357 -7.99 9.47 -7.22
CA ASN A 357 -8.79 8.28 -7.48
C ASN A 357 -9.39 8.32 -8.90
N LYS A 358 -9.90 9.48 -9.33
CA LYS A 358 -10.35 9.70 -10.71
C LYS A 358 -9.22 9.45 -11.71
N GLU A 359 -8.01 9.96 -11.47
CA GLU A 359 -6.83 9.71 -12.32
C GLU A 359 -6.43 8.23 -12.37
N LEU A 360 -6.49 7.53 -11.24
CA LEU A 360 -6.21 6.09 -11.20
C LEU A 360 -7.28 5.30 -11.94
N LYS A 361 -8.56 5.66 -11.80
CA LYS A 361 -9.67 5.04 -12.55
C LYS A 361 -9.51 5.21 -14.05
N THR A 362 -9.16 6.42 -14.53
CA THR A 362 -8.92 6.65 -15.96
C THR A 362 -7.72 5.86 -16.47
N LYS A 363 -6.63 5.76 -15.68
CA LYS A 363 -5.50 4.88 -16.02
C LYS A 363 -5.93 3.42 -16.12
N VAL A 364 -6.67 2.90 -15.14
CA VAL A 364 -7.14 1.51 -15.16
C VAL A 364 -8.05 1.25 -16.35
N ALA A 365 -8.95 2.17 -16.70
CA ALA A 365 -9.77 2.08 -17.91
C ALA A 365 -8.89 2.02 -19.17
N LEU A 366 -7.89 2.90 -19.29
CA LEU A 366 -6.94 2.88 -20.41
C LEU A 366 -6.18 1.55 -20.53
N TRP A 367 -5.70 0.98 -19.41
CA TRP A 367 -5.04 -0.34 -19.42
C TRP A 367 -6.00 -1.48 -19.77
N SER A 368 -7.30 -1.31 -19.50
CA SER A 368 -8.34 -2.30 -19.79
C SER A 368 -8.84 -2.21 -21.24
N GLU A 369 -8.87 -1.00 -21.82
CA GLU A 369 -9.23 -0.73 -23.22
C GLU A 369 -8.08 -0.95 -24.19
N SER A 370 -6.83 -0.79 -23.72
CA SER A 370 -5.65 -1.19 -24.49
C SER A 370 -5.83 -2.65 -24.93
N PRO A 371 -5.92 -2.94 -26.25
CA PRO A 371 -5.96 -4.32 -26.70
C PRO A 371 -4.73 -5.02 -26.14
N ARG A 372 -4.89 -6.24 -25.61
CA ARG A 372 -3.77 -7.16 -25.43
C ARG A 372 -3.16 -7.41 -26.82
N THR A 373 -2.35 -6.48 -27.29
CA THR A 373 -1.65 -6.58 -28.55
C THR A 373 -0.70 -7.75 -28.39
N THR A 374 -0.91 -8.74 -29.26
CA THR A 374 -0.10 -9.95 -29.45
C THR A 374 -0.05 -10.91 -28.26
N VAL A 375 -1.17 -11.57 -27.96
CA VAL A 375 -1.07 -13.02 -27.76
C VAL A 375 -1.41 -13.63 -29.10
N SER A 376 -0.40 -14.17 -29.79
CA SER A 376 -0.59 -14.93 -31.03
C SER A 376 -1.77 -15.87 -30.82
N ARG A 377 -2.78 -15.71 -31.67
CA ARG A 377 -3.88 -16.66 -31.80
C ARG A 377 -3.23 -18.01 -32.10
N ALA A 378 -3.09 -18.84 -31.06
CA ALA A 378 -2.69 -20.22 -31.24
C ALA A 378 -3.68 -20.81 -32.24
N VAL A 379 -3.15 -21.40 -33.31
CA VAL A 379 -3.92 -22.15 -34.28
C VAL A 379 -4.61 -23.27 -33.50
N SER A 380 -5.89 -23.08 -33.21
CA SER A 380 -6.77 -24.12 -32.70
C SER A 380 -6.85 -25.18 -33.78
N THR A 381 -6.10 -26.27 -33.60
CA THR A 381 -6.25 -27.51 -34.35
C THR A 381 -7.36 -28.32 -33.68
N SER A 382 -8.57 -27.79 -33.76
CA SER A 382 -9.78 -28.52 -33.41
C SER A 382 -10.65 -28.46 -34.65
N GLU A 383 -10.96 -29.63 -35.19
CA GLU A 383 -11.80 -29.87 -36.37
C GLU A 383 -11.10 -29.78 -37.73
N LEU A 384 -10.06 -30.58 -37.93
CA LEU A 384 -9.89 -31.22 -39.24
C LEU A 384 -10.54 -32.60 -39.12
N GLN A 385 -11.76 -32.72 -39.65
CA GLN A 385 -12.40 -34.02 -39.78
C GLN A 385 -11.47 -34.95 -40.55
N THR A 386 -11.27 -36.11 -39.94
CA THR A 386 -10.68 -37.31 -40.47
C THR A 386 -11.36 -37.71 -41.78
N GLU A 387 -10.73 -37.45 -42.91
CA GLU A 387 -10.90 -38.28 -44.11
C GLU A 387 -9.53 -38.62 -44.71
N GLY A 388 -9.05 -39.82 -44.36
CA GLY A 388 -8.25 -40.67 -45.23
C GLY A 388 -6.78 -40.36 -45.48
N ALA A 389 -6.20 -39.26 -44.99
CA ALA A 389 -4.80 -38.92 -45.31
C ALA A 389 -3.82 -39.28 -44.18
N THR A 390 -3.43 -40.56 -44.12
CA THR A 390 -2.31 -41.01 -43.28
C THR A 390 -1.03 -40.21 -43.62
N PRO A 391 -0.25 -39.72 -42.64
CA PRO A 391 0.93 -38.85 -42.86
C PRO A 391 1.98 -39.40 -43.85
N TYR A 392 1.99 -40.72 -44.05
CA TYR A 392 2.87 -41.42 -44.98
C TYR A 392 2.56 -41.15 -46.47
N LEU A 393 1.34 -40.77 -46.83
CA LEU A 393 0.96 -40.50 -48.23
C LEU A 393 1.53 -39.18 -48.77
N MET A 394 1.81 -38.20 -47.90
CA MET A 394 2.42 -36.93 -48.31
C MET A 394 3.88 -37.11 -48.77
N LEU A 395 4.62 -38.06 -48.18
CA LEU A 395 6.02 -38.32 -48.52
C LEU A 395 6.17 -39.01 -49.88
N ILE A 396 5.16 -39.74 -50.35
CA ILE A 396 5.19 -40.44 -51.65
C ILE A 396 5.02 -39.45 -52.82
N ARG A 397 4.39 -38.29 -52.59
CA ARG A 397 4.20 -37.26 -53.62
C ARG A 397 5.43 -36.40 -53.91
N LEU A 398 6.47 -36.48 -53.08
CA LEU A 398 7.72 -35.71 -53.22
C LEU A 398 8.81 -36.45 -54.02
N ARG A 399 8.51 -37.63 -54.56
CA ARG A 399 9.45 -38.44 -55.38
C ARG A 399 8.99 -38.60 -56.84
N LYS A 400 8.50 -37.54 -57.48
CA LYS A 400 8.40 -37.49 -58.94
C LYS A 400 9.28 -36.40 -59.50
#